data_AF-W3AP46-F1
#
_entry.id   AF-W3AP46-F1
#
_cell.length_a   1.000
_cell.length_b   1.000
_cell.length_c   1.000
_cell.angle_alpha   90.00
_cell.angle_beta   90.00
_cell.angle_gamma   90.00
#
_symmetry.space_group_name_H-M   'P 1'
#
loop_
_entity.id
_entity.type
_entity.pdbx_description
1 polymer ?
#
loop_
_entity_poly.entity_id
_entity_poly.type
_entity_poly.pdbx_seq_one_letter_code
_entity_poly.pdbx_strand_id
1 'polypeptide(L)'
;MKVFFINISSFGNADFADALMRISHQGQRTEIFYYDFENHGERNDPLKEEDMFQAIKRESPDFVFSFNYYPLVSKVCQKAGLKYISWVYDNPHIALYSYTIINSCNEVFLFDSKMYEDFASHGIKTVHFMPLAVNVRRLSEIRISEEERKKYRSEISFVGSLYTEEHNFYSRMVPKLDSYTKGYLEGLMRSQMQVQGYNFIQKSLNADILESMYEALPMEPNKDGAETKEYMYADYVINRHITGIERLEILKRIAGKWPVDLYTKDETVRADGIRNHGIAQYYEMMPYVFKCSDINLNITLRSIQNGIPLRCFDIMGCHAFMISNYQMDLFRYFEPDKDFVFYDSHSDLMDKIEHYLGNPDRRREIADHAFEKIKKDHSYDVRAEQILSEAKII
;
A
#
# COMPACT_ATOMS: atom_id res chain seq x y z
N MET A 1 15.57 22.96 -10.41
CA MET A 1 14.14 22.59 -10.32
C MET A 1 13.70 22.70 -8.87
N LYS A 2 12.58 23.36 -8.58
CA LYS A 2 12.05 23.57 -7.23
C LYS A 2 10.78 22.75 -7.02
N VAL A 3 10.78 21.92 -5.99
CA VAL A 3 9.65 21.06 -5.64
C VAL A 3 8.99 21.59 -4.38
N PHE A 4 7.67 21.83 -4.44
CA PHE A 4 6.87 22.07 -3.24
C PHE A 4 6.33 20.74 -2.74
N PHE A 5 6.97 20.19 -1.72
CA PHE A 5 6.73 18.85 -1.22
C PHE A 5 5.76 18.90 -0.04
N ILE A 6 4.59 18.28 -0.21
CA ILE A 6 3.58 18.16 0.83
C ILE A 6 4.09 17.17 1.89
N ASN A 7 4.53 17.71 3.02
CA ASN A 7 5.18 16.98 4.10
C ASN A 7 4.13 16.37 5.05
N ILE A 8 3.82 15.11 4.81
CA ILE A 8 2.95 14.26 5.63
C ILE A 8 3.76 13.10 6.23
N SER A 9 3.31 12.50 7.33
CA SER A 9 3.89 11.22 7.76
C SER A 9 3.49 10.10 6.80
N SER A 10 4.43 9.67 5.96
CA SER A 10 4.25 8.61 4.97
C SER A 10 5.49 7.73 4.85
N PHE A 11 5.29 6.51 4.33
CA PHE A 11 6.41 5.66 3.93
C PHE A 11 7.02 6.21 2.65
N GLY A 12 8.36 6.23 2.57
CA GLY A 12 9.07 6.64 1.37
C GLY A 12 9.34 8.14 1.20
N ASN A 13 8.82 9.04 2.06
CA ASN A 13 9.10 10.48 1.97
C ASN A 13 10.59 10.81 1.84
N ALA A 14 11.38 10.37 2.82
CA ALA A 14 12.81 10.64 2.85
C ALA A 14 13.52 9.98 1.67
N ASP A 15 13.10 8.77 1.30
CA ASP A 15 13.69 7.99 0.21
C ASP A 15 13.41 8.61 -1.18
N PHE A 16 12.22 9.14 -1.42
CA PHE A 16 11.86 9.79 -2.68
C PHE A 16 12.42 11.21 -2.77
N ALA A 17 12.43 11.96 -1.67
CA ALA A 17 13.12 13.25 -1.61
C ALA A 17 14.62 13.10 -1.91
N ASP A 18 15.26 12.08 -1.35
CA ASP A 18 16.65 11.72 -1.63
C ASP A 18 16.89 11.40 -3.12
N ALA A 19 15.96 10.70 -3.77
CA ALA A 19 16.00 10.46 -5.22
C ALA A 19 15.82 11.75 -6.03
N LEU A 20 14.83 12.59 -5.70
CA LEU A 20 14.60 13.88 -6.36
C LEU A 20 15.82 14.80 -6.29
N MET A 21 16.50 14.86 -5.15
CA MET A 21 17.71 15.68 -4.96
C MET A 21 18.88 15.27 -5.85
N ARG A 22 18.90 14.02 -6.36
CA ARG A 22 19.91 13.54 -7.30
C ARG A 22 19.60 13.86 -8.75
N ILE A 23 18.33 14.11 -9.07
CA ILE A 23 17.95 14.51 -10.42
C ILE A 23 18.54 15.89 -10.70
N SER A 24 19.23 16.01 -11.83
CA SER A 24 19.66 17.30 -12.37
C SER A 24 18.90 17.56 -13.66
N HIS A 25 18.23 18.71 -13.73
CA HIS A 25 17.51 19.15 -14.91
C HIS A 25 18.07 20.51 -15.35
N GLN A 26 18.43 20.62 -16.63
CA GLN A 26 19.07 21.80 -17.23
C GLN A 26 20.31 22.31 -16.47
N GLY A 27 21.11 21.38 -15.92
CA GLY A 27 22.33 21.71 -15.17
C GLY A 27 22.08 22.29 -13.77
N GLN A 28 20.83 22.40 -13.33
CA GLN A 28 20.48 22.77 -11.97
C GLN A 28 20.12 21.54 -11.14
N ARG A 29 20.44 21.59 -9.84
CA ARG A 29 19.99 20.57 -8.88
C ARG A 29 18.54 20.80 -8.50
N THR A 30 17.91 19.76 -7.97
CA THR A 30 16.59 19.87 -7.36
C THR A 30 16.69 20.50 -5.97
N GLU A 31 15.85 21.50 -5.71
CA GLU A 31 15.61 22.10 -4.40
C GLU A 31 14.23 21.66 -3.92
N ILE A 32 14.11 21.27 -2.65
CA ILE A 32 12.83 20.82 -2.07
C ILE A 32 12.44 21.77 -0.95
N PHE A 33 11.26 22.37 -1.10
CA PHE A 33 10.58 23.10 -0.03
C PHE A 33 9.53 22.18 0.60
N TYR A 34 9.67 21.90 1.89
CA TYR A 34 8.71 21.08 2.63
C TYR A 34 7.60 21.97 3.18
N TYR A 35 6.36 21.67 2.81
CA TYR A 35 5.17 22.31 3.36
C TYR A 35 4.51 21.36 4.34
N ASP A 36 4.53 21.72 5.62
CA ASP A 36 3.89 20.93 6.67
C ASP A 36 2.38 20.87 6.43
N PHE A 37 1.88 19.65 6.21
CA PHE A 37 0.50 19.42 5.84
C PHE A 37 -0.14 18.42 6.78
N GLU A 38 -1.14 18.87 7.53
CA GLU A 38 -1.96 17.98 8.35
C GLU A 38 -3.23 17.57 7.60
N ASN A 39 -3.37 16.28 7.36
CA ASN A 39 -4.56 15.70 6.76
C ASN A 39 -5.50 15.13 7.84
N HIS A 40 -6.60 15.83 8.11
CA HIS A 40 -7.69 15.34 8.97
C HIS A 40 -8.87 14.77 8.16
N GLY A 41 -8.66 14.45 6.87
CA GLY A 41 -9.70 13.98 5.95
C GLY A 41 -10.53 15.09 5.33
N GLU A 42 -10.21 16.34 5.63
CA GLU A 42 -10.88 17.53 5.10
C GLU A 42 -10.58 17.70 3.60
N ARG A 43 -11.62 17.68 2.76
CA ARG A 43 -11.48 18.02 1.34
C ARG A 43 -11.48 19.53 1.10
N ASN A 44 -12.00 20.32 2.04
CA ASN A 44 -12.18 21.76 1.94
C ASN A 44 -11.77 22.46 3.24
N ASP A 45 -10.81 23.37 3.17
CA ASP A 45 -10.39 24.22 4.28
C ASP A 45 -9.87 25.56 3.72
N PRO A 46 -10.70 26.60 3.66
CA PRO A 46 -10.32 27.88 3.05
C PRO A 46 -9.08 28.54 3.66
N LEU A 47 -8.82 28.32 4.96
CA LEU A 47 -7.66 28.91 5.63
C LEU A 47 -6.38 28.19 5.22
N LYS A 48 -6.37 26.85 5.24
CA LYS A 48 -5.24 26.06 4.74
C LYS A 48 -5.01 26.26 3.24
N GLU A 49 -6.09 26.37 2.46
CA GLU A 49 -6.01 26.63 1.02
C GLU A 49 -5.34 27.97 0.70
N GLU A 50 -5.70 29.03 1.43
CA GLU A 50 -5.09 30.34 1.23
C GLU A 50 -3.66 30.39 1.76
N ASP A 51 -3.36 29.79 2.91
CA ASP A 51 -2.00 29.68 3.43
C ASP A 51 -1.07 28.96 2.43
N MET A 52 -1.48 27.79 1.95
CA MET A 52 -0.70 27.04 0.96
C MET A 52 -0.53 27.82 -0.34
N PHE A 53 -1.57 28.53 -0.79
CA PHE A 53 -1.50 29.37 -1.99
C PHE A 53 -0.47 30.50 -1.85
N GLN A 54 -0.41 31.16 -0.69
CA GLN A 54 0.60 32.19 -0.41
C GLN A 54 2.01 31.59 -0.30
N ALA A 55 2.16 30.40 0.28
CA ALA A 55 3.42 29.69 0.30
C ALA A 55 3.91 29.34 -1.12
N ILE A 56 3.04 28.82 -1.98
CA ILE A 56 3.38 28.54 -3.40
C ILE A 56 3.84 29.82 -4.11
N LYS A 57 3.15 30.95 -3.92
CA LYS A 57 3.58 32.24 -4.50
C LYS A 57 4.95 32.69 -4.01
N ARG A 58 5.22 32.54 -2.71
CA ARG A 58 6.49 32.96 -2.10
C ARG A 58 7.67 32.11 -2.57
N GLU A 59 7.51 30.78 -2.57
CA GLU A 59 8.59 29.85 -2.92
C GLU A 59 8.79 29.71 -4.44
N SER A 60 7.74 29.99 -5.22
CA SER A 60 7.72 29.88 -6.69
C SER A 60 8.27 28.53 -7.19
N PRO A 61 7.64 27.40 -6.79
CA PRO A 61 8.06 26.06 -7.21
C PRO A 61 7.71 25.78 -8.68
N ASP A 62 8.39 24.80 -9.29
CA ASP A 62 8.09 24.30 -10.63
C ASP A 62 6.87 23.35 -10.63
N PHE A 63 6.66 22.60 -9.55
CA PHE A 63 5.48 21.75 -9.33
C PHE A 63 5.29 21.42 -7.84
N VAL A 64 4.09 20.90 -7.51
CA VAL A 64 3.77 20.36 -6.19
C VAL A 64 3.84 18.83 -6.23
N PHE A 65 4.42 18.21 -5.19
CA PHE A 65 4.46 16.76 -5.04
C PHE A 65 3.82 16.32 -3.72
N SER A 66 3.05 15.22 -3.73
CA SER A 66 2.68 14.50 -2.51
C SER A 66 2.68 12.99 -2.70
N PHE A 67 2.96 12.26 -1.64
CA PHE A 67 2.46 10.90 -1.54
C PHE A 67 0.98 10.91 -1.18
N ASN A 68 0.21 10.02 -1.81
CA ASN A 68 -1.25 10.05 -1.86
C ASN A 68 -1.83 11.34 -2.46
N TYR A 69 -3.09 11.24 -2.89
CA TYR A 69 -3.81 12.35 -3.52
C TYR A 69 -4.63 13.15 -2.49
N TYR A 70 -4.57 14.48 -2.58
CA TYR A 70 -5.29 15.40 -1.70
C TYR A 70 -6.13 16.41 -2.51
N PRO A 71 -7.48 16.38 -2.40
CA PRO A 71 -8.36 17.31 -3.10
C PRO A 71 -8.06 18.79 -2.80
N LEU A 72 -7.69 19.11 -1.56
CA LEU A 72 -7.29 20.45 -1.15
C LEU A 72 -6.07 20.93 -1.96
N VAL A 73 -5.05 20.08 -2.07
CA VAL A 73 -3.83 20.40 -2.81
C VAL A 73 -4.14 20.62 -4.29
N SER A 74 -4.97 19.77 -4.90
CA SER A 74 -5.41 19.93 -6.29
C SER A 74 -6.12 21.26 -6.53
N LYS A 75 -7.04 21.70 -5.65
CA LYS A 75 -7.73 22.99 -5.80
C LYS A 75 -6.78 24.17 -5.80
N VAL A 76 -5.84 24.20 -4.86
CA VAL A 76 -4.86 25.28 -4.77
C VAL A 76 -3.93 25.28 -5.99
N CYS A 77 -3.48 24.11 -6.44
CA CYS A 77 -2.65 23.98 -7.64
C CYS A 77 -3.39 24.42 -8.90
N GLN A 78 -4.67 24.05 -9.04
CA GLN A 78 -5.55 24.51 -10.13
C GLN A 78 -5.70 26.04 -10.11
N LYS A 79 -5.91 26.64 -8.93
CA LYS A 79 -5.99 28.10 -8.74
C LYS A 79 -4.66 28.79 -9.08
N ALA A 80 -3.52 28.15 -8.78
CA ALA A 80 -2.18 28.67 -9.04
C ALA A 80 -1.70 28.44 -10.48
N GLY A 81 -2.36 27.59 -11.26
CA GLY A 81 -1.89 27.18 -12.58
C GLY A 81 -0.62 26.32 -12.52
N LEU A 82 -0.42 25.58 -11.42
CA LEU A 82 0.77 24.78 -11.14
C LEU A 82 0.47 23.29 -11.23
N LYS A 83 1.39 22.48 -11.78
CA LYS A 83 1.22 21.02 -11.82
C LYS A 83 1.24 20.42 -10.42
N TYR A 84 0.33 19.49 -10.18
CA TYR A 84 0.24 18.69 -8.96
C TYR A 84 0.50 17.22 -9.27
N ILE A 85 1.67 16.74 -8.86
CA ILE A 85 2.06 15.35 -8.96
C ILE A 85 1.70 14.64 -7.66
N SER A 86 0.95 13.55 -7.74
CA SER A 86 0.68 12.70 -6.57
C SER A 86 0.97 11.25 -6.86
N TRP A 87 1.62 10.56 -5.92
CA TRP A 87 1.89 9.13 -6.04
C TRP A 87 1.20 8.37 -4.92
N VAL A 88 0.15 7.64 -5.29
CA VAL A 88 -0.73 6.95 -4.35
C VAL A 88 -0.19 5.56 -4.07
N TYR A 89 -0.06 5.22 -2.79
CA TYR A 89 0.30 3.88 -2.32
C TYR A 89 -0.82 3.23 -1.48
N ASP A 90 -1.91 3.94 -1.22
CA ASP A 90 -3.06 3.43 -0.48
C ASP A 90 -4.18 2.95 -1.42
N ASN A 91 -4.74 1.79 -1.09
CA ASN A 91 -5.96 1.28 -1.72
C ASN A 91 -6.78 0.54 -0.63
N PRO A 92 -7.98 1.05 -0.25
CA PRO A 92 -8.73 2.14 -0.89
C PRO A 92 -8.18 3.53 -0.56
N HIS A 93 -8.36 4.48 -1.49
CA HIS A 93 -8.07 5.90 -1.29
C HIS A 93 -9.23 6.79 -1.75
N ILE A 94 -10.25 6.94 -0.88
CA ILE A 94 -11.51 7.66 -1.16
C ILE A 94 -11.32 9.10 -1.65
N ALA A 95 -10.19 9.75 -1.33
CA ALA A 95 -9.90 11.10 -1.81
C ALA A 95 -9.83 11.20 -3.34
N LEU A 96 -9.50 10.12 -4.05
CA LEU A 96 -9.48 10.08 -5.51
C LEU A 96 -10.87 10.27 -6.15
N TYR A 97 -11.94 9.99 -5.41
CA TYR A 97 -13.31 10.15 -5.90
C TYR A 97 -13.85 11.57 -5.75
N SER A 98 -13.06 12.52 -5.23
CA SER A 98 -13.40 13.94 -5.30
C SER A 98 -13.49 14.41 -6.75
N TYR A 99 -14.44 15.31 -7.06
CA TYR A 99 -14.50 15.95 -8.38
C TYR A 99 -13.18 16.62 -8.78
N THR A 100 -12.35 17.02 -7.82
CA THR A 100 -11.04 17.64 -8.10
C THR A 100 -10.10 16.75 -8.91
N ILE A 101 -10.35 15.44 -8.98
CA ILE A 101 -9.54 14.51 -9.79
C ILE A 101 -9.50 14.90 -11.27
N ILE A 102 -10.56 15.55 -11.79
CA ILE A 102 -10.63 16.01 -13.18
C ILE A 102 -9.90 17.33 -13.44
N ASN A 103 -9.31 17.96 -12.42
CA ASN A 103 -8.53 19.18 -12.60
C ASN A 103 -7.33 18.92 -13.52
N SER A 104 -7.13 19.82 -14.48
CA SER A 104 -6.09 19.70 -15.52
C SER A 104 -4.67 19.81 -14.98
N CYS A 105 -4.50 20.32 -13.76
CA CYS A 105 -3.19 20.41 -13.11
C CYS A 105 -2.66 19.07 -12.58
N ASN A 106 -3.52 18.06 -12.42
CA ASN A 106 -3.16 16.81 -11.77
C ASN A 106 -2.33 15.92 -12.68
N GLU A 107 -1.37 15.21 -12.07
CA GLU A 107 -0.69 14.04 -12.61
C GLU A 107 -0.65 12.99 -11.46
N VAL A 108 -1.59 12.06 -11.47
CA VAL A 108 -1.81 11.10 -10.38
C VAL A 108 -1.31 9.72 -10.77
N PHE A 109 -0.41 9.17 -9.98
CA PHE A 109 0.23 7.88 -10.22
C PHE A 109 -0.34 6.85 -9.24
N LEU A 110 -0.94 5.78 -9.76
CA LEU A 110 -1.59 4.72 -8.99
C LEU A 110 -0.78 3.42 -9.10
N PHE A 111 -0.53 2.77 -7.95
CA PHE A 111 0.24 1.53 -7.90
C PHE A 111 -0.56 0.25 -8.20
N ASP A 112 -1.89 0.34 -8.16
CA ASP A 112 -2.79 -0.78 -8.44
C ASP A 112 -3.37 -0.61 -9.85
N SER A 113 -3.05 -1.55 -10.76
CA SER A 113 -3.49 -1.44 -12.15
C SER A 113 -5.01 -1.51 -12.29
N LYS A 114 -5.73 -2.20 -11.38
CA LYS A 114 -7.18 -2.27 -11.43
C LYS A 114 -7.80 -0.92 -11.08
N MET A 115 -7.28 -0.25 -10.05
CA MET A 115 -7.71 1.10 -9.71
C MET A 115 -7.44 2.06 -10.88
N TYR A 116 -6.25 2.00 -11.48
CA TYR A 116 -5.93 2.78 -12.68
C TYR A 116 -6.92 2.54 -13.83
N GLU A 117 -7.21 1.27 -14.16
CA GLU A 117 -8.14 0.89 -15.23
C GLU A 117 -9.53 1.49 -15.01
N ASP A 118 -9.99 1.55 -13.75
CA ASP A 118 -11.27 2.15 -13.43
C ASP A 118 -11.29 3.65 -13.80
N PHE A 119 -10.28 4.43 -13.40
CA PHE A 119 -10.18 5.86 -13.78
C PHE A 119 -10.00 6.05 -15.30
N ALA A 120 -9.15 5.24 -15.92
CA ALA A 120 -8.89 5.29 -17.35
C ALA A 120 -10.15 4.99 -18.19
N SER A 121 -10.96 4.01 -17.76
CA SER A 121 -12.22 3.67 -18.44
C SER A 121 -13.28 4.78 -18.39
N HIS A 122 -13.19 5.68 -17.41
CA HIS A 122 -14.04 6.86 -17.29
C HIS A 122 -13.45 8.09 -18.02
N GLY A 123 -12.34 7.93 -18.74
CA GLY A 123 -11.75 8.96 -19.59
C GLY A 123 -10.86 9.98 -18.86
N ILE A 124 -10.45 9.70 -17.62
CA ILE A 124 -9.54 10.57 -16.86
C ILE A 124 -8.11 10.32 -17.34
N LYS A 125 -7.54 11.30 -18.04
CA LYS A 125 -6.23 11.19 -18.71
C LYS A 125 -5.03 11.61 -17.86
N THR A 126 -5.29 12.23 -16.72
CA THR A 126 -4.31 12.72 -15.75
C THR A 126 -3.96 11.67 -14.69
N VAL A 127 -4.46 10.44 -14.84
CA VAL A 127 -4.21 9.32 -13.95
C VAL A 127 -3.42 8.26 -14.71
N HIS A 128 -2.34 7.77 -14.09
CA HIS A 128 -1.34 6.91 -14.68
C HIS A 128 -1.09 5.69 -13.80
N PHE A 129 -0.77 4.56 -14.42
CA PHE A 129 -0.31 3.38 -13.70
C PHE A 129 1.19 3.49 -13.42
N MET A 130 1.60 3.35 -12.16
CA MET A 130 3.01 3.38 -11.75
C MET A 130 3.23 2.52 -10.50
N PRO A 131 3.91 1.36 -10.62
CA PRO A 131 4.22 0.53 -9.46
C PRO A 131 5.15 1.26 -8.50
N LEU A 132 5.10 0.90 -7.21
CA LEU A 132 5.95 1.47 -6.16
C LEU A 132 7.44 1.16 -6.38
N ALA A 133 8.27 1.72 -5.50
CA ALA A 133 9.71 1.50 -5.49
C ALA A 133 10.27 1.50 -4.06
N VAL A 134 11.56 1.20 -3.97
CA VAL A 134 12.31 1.18 -2.71
C VAL A 134 13.67 1.85 -2.87
N ASN A 135 14.23 2.35 -1.75
CA ASN A 135 15.58 2.90 -1.72
C ASN A 135 16.62 1.79 -1.56
N VAL A 136 16.99 1.18 -2.68
CA VAL A 136 18.00 0.11 -2.72
C VAL A 136 19.34 0.56 -2.16
N ARG A 137 19.72 1.83 -2.34
CA ARG A 137 21.00 2.37 -1.85
C ARG A 137 21.03 2.32 -0.32
N ARG A 138 20.03 2.91 0.33
CA ARG A 138 19.86 2.86 1.79
C ARG A 138 19.84 1.43 2.30
N LEU A 139 19.03 0.56 1.69
CA LEU A 139 18.91 -0.84 2.14
C LEU A 139 20.19 -1.66 1.95
N SER A 140 21.01 -1.31 0.96
CA SER A 140 22.30 -1.98 0.69
C SER A 140 23.41 -1.53 1.63
N GLU A 141 23.28 -0.35 2.26
CA GLU A 141 24.24 0.19 3.22
C GLU A 141 24.06 -0.43 4.62
N ILE A 142 22.87 -0.94 4.93
CA ILE A 142 22.59 -1.61 6.21
C ILE A 142 23.42 -2.89 6.32
N ARG A 143 24.31 -2.92 7.32
CA ARG A 143 25.12 -4.08 7.69
C ARG A 143 24.54 -4.71 8.95
N ILE A 144 24.28 -6.00 8.89
CA ILE A 144 23.73 -6.76 10.02
C ILE A 144 24.89 -7.29 10.87
N SER A 145 25.03 -6.78 12.09
CA SER A 145 25.94 -7.31 13.11
C SER A 145 25.48 -8.69 13.62
N GLU A 146 26.35 -9.41 14.33
CA GLU A 146 25.95 -10.68 14.94
C GLU A 146 24.86 -10.52 16.00
N GLU A 147 24.86 -9.40 16.75
CA GLU A 147 23.84 -9.11 17.75
C GLU A 147 22.48 -8.84 17.10
N GLU A 148 22.44 -8.04 16.05
CA GLU A 148 21.21 -7.79 15.28
C GLU A 148 20.72 -9.05 14.60
N ARG A 149 21.62 -9.86 14.04
CA ARG A 149 21.26 -11.16 13.44
C ARG A 149 20.60 -12.07 14.47
N LYS A 150 21.09 -12.11 15.71
CA LYS A 150 20.47 -12.89 16.79
C LYS A 150 19.14 -12.29 17.22
N LYS A 151 19.06 -10.96 17.34
CA LYS A 151 17.86 -10.24 17.78
C LYS A 151 16.69 -10.39 16.81
N TYR A 152 16.95 -10.32 15.51
CA TYR A 152 15.93 -10.31 14.45
C TYR A 152 15.80 -11.63 13.70
N ARG A 153 16.48 -12.70 14.15
CA ARG A 153 16.39 -14.00 13.47
C ARG A 153 14.95 -14.49 13.48
N SER A 154 14.43 -14.81 12.30
CA SER A 154 13.12 -15.43 12.14
C SER A 154 13.19 -16.54 11.09
N GLU A 155 12.46 -17.63 11.30
CA GLU A 155 12.23 -18.62 10.24
C GLU A 155 11.17 -18.08 9.26
N ILE A 156 10.08 -17.56 9.81
CA ILE A 156 8.97 -17.02 9.05
C ILE A 156 8.50 -15.74 9.73
N SER A 157 8.52 -14.63 9.01
CA SER A 157 8.03 -13.35 9.52
C SER A 157 6.89 -12.78 8.68
N PHE A 158 6.01 -12.04 9.35
CA PHE A 158 5.02 -11.19 8.71
C PHE A 158 5.03 -9.81 9.36
N VAL A 159 5.16 -8.76 8.54
CA VAL A 159 5.19 -7.36 8.98
C VAL A 159 4.00 -6.61 8.41
N GLY A 160 3.01 -6.27 9.23
CA GLY A 160 1.85 -5.49 8.78
C GLY A 160 0.73 -5.42 9.81
N SER A 161 -0.20 -4.46 9.61
CA SER A 161 -1.45 -4.45 10.38
C SER A 161 -2.22 -5.75 10.13
N LEU A 162 -3.00 -6.21 11.10
CA LEU A 162 -3.90 -7.34 10.89
C LEU A 162 -5.32 -6.89 10.55
N TYR A 163 -5.66 -5.60 10.68
CA TYR A 163 -7.04 -5.12 10.58
C TYR A 163 -8.01 -5.80 11.56
N THR A 164 -7.47 -6.34 12.66
CA THR A 164 -8.19 -7.02 13.75
C THR A 164 -8.44 -6.12 14.96
N GLU A 165 -8.08 -4.85 14.87
CA GLU A 165 -8.13 -3.94 16.01
C GLU A 165 -9.57 -3.84 16.57
N GLU A 166 -9.67 -3.72 17.91
CA GLU A 166 -10.95 -3.53 18.58
C GLU A 166 -11.71 -2.32 18.00
N HIS A 167 -13.03 -2.41 17.95
CA HIS A 167 -13.91 -1.36 17.40
C HIS A 167 -13.68 -0.99 15.93
N ASN A 168 -13.15 -1.91 15.10
CA ASN A 168 -13.21 -1.74 13.65
C ASN A 168 -14.66 -1.61 13.12
N PHE A 169 -14.83 -1.12 11.89
CA PHE A 169 -16.16 -0.84 11.33
C PHE A 169 -17.07 -2.07 11.32
N TYR A 170 -16.54 -3.24 10.97
CA TYR A 170 -17.34 -4.45 10.90
C TYR A 170 -17.85 -4.88 12.28
N SER A 171 -16.99 -4.88 13.30
CA SER A 171 -17.38 -5.26 14.67
C SER A 171 -18.40 -4.32 15.30
N ARG A 172 -18.42 -3.05 14.88
CA ARG A 172 -19.44 -2.05 15.27
C ARG A 172 -20.76 -2.23 14.53
N MET A 173 -20.72 -2.76 13.31
CA MET A 173 -21.88 -2.95 12.42
C MET A 173 -22.65 -4.23 12.76
N VAL A 174 -21.95 -5.37 12.87
CA VAL A 174 -22.57 -6.70 13.01
C VAL A 174 -23.60 -6.83 14.13
N PRO A 175 -23.39 -6.30 15.36
CA PRO A 175 -24.37 -6.46 16.44
C PRO A 175 -25.74 -5.81 16.16
N LYS A 176 -25.83 -4.95 15.14
CA LYS A 176 -27.04 -4.22 14.77
C LYS A 176 -27.70 -4.73 13.49
N LEU A 177 -27.08 -5.69 12.80
CA LEU A 177 -27.63 -6.28 11.58
C LEU A 177 -28.75 -7.27 11.91
N ASP A 178 -29.72 -7.38 11.00
CA ASP A 178 -30.68 -8.47 11.02
C ASP A 178 -30.00 -9.82 10.71
N SER A 179 -30.69 -10.92 11.04
CA SER A 179 -30.14 -12.27 10.91
C SER A 179 -29.86 -12.68 9.46
N TYR A 180 -30.65 -12.18 8.50
CA TYR A 180 -30.47 -12.50 7.09
C TYR A 180 -29.24 -11.78 6.54
N THR A 181 -29.12 -10.47 6.75
CA THR A 181 -27.96 -9.68 6.29
C THR A 181 -26.66 -10.19 6.89
N LYS A 182 -26.66 -10.51 8.19
CA LYS A 182 -25.51 -11.13 8.84
C LYS A 182 -25.10 -12.45 8.16
N GLY A 183 -26.05 -13.36 7.95
CA GLY A 183 -25.79 -14.64 7.29
C GLY A 183 -25.32 -14.48 5.84
N TYR A 184 -25.88 -13.52 5.11
CA TYR A 184 -25.47 -13.18 3.75
C TYR A 184 -24.02 -12.72 3.70
N LEU A 185 -23.64 -11.75 4.55
CA LEU A 185 -22.27 -11.24 4.61
C LEU A 185 -21.28 -12.32 5.02
N GLU A 186 -21.62 -13.17 6.00
CA GLU A 186 -20.77 -14.32 6.38
C GLU A 186 -20.54 -15.28 5.21
N GLY A 187 -21.59 -15.64 4.47
CA GLY A 187 -21.50 -16.49 3.28
C GLY A 187 -20.69 -15.84 2.16
N LEU A 188 -20.91 -14.55 1.91
CA LEU A 188 -20.20 -13.77 0.90
C LEU A 188 -18.70 -13.71 1.19
N MET A 189 -18.32 -13.38 2.42
CA MET A 189 -16.91 -13.30 2.84
C MET A 189 -16.22 -14.66 2.74
N ARG A 190 -16.87 -15.74 3.21
CA ARG A 190 -16.33 -17.10 3.08
C ARG A 190 -16.10 -17.48 1.62
N SER A 191 -17.03 -17.13 0.75
CA SER A 191 -16.91 -17.37 -0.69
C SER A 191 -15.75 -16.57 -1.30
N GLN A 192 -15.61 -15.29 -0.94
CA GLN A 192 -14.53 -14.43 -1.42
C GLN A 192 -13.14 -14.93 -1.01
N MET A 193 -12.99 -15.48 0.20
CA MET A 193 -11.71 -16.05 0.66
C MET A 193 -11.24 -17.23 -0.18
N GLN A 194 -12.15 -17.93 -0.88
CA GLN A 194 -11.79 -19.04 -1.78
C GLN A 194 -11.29 -18.56 -3.15
N VAL A 195 -11.39 -17.26 -3.46
CA VAL A 195 -11.07 -16.71 -4.78
C VAL A 195 -9.91 -15.70 -4.67
N GLN A 196 -8.82 -16.01 -5.36
CA GLN A 196 -7.70 -15.07 -5.57
C GLN A 196 -7.83 -14.43 -6.96
N GLY A 197 -7.31 -13.21 -7.11
CA GLY A 197 -7.27 -12.50 -8.40
C GLY A 197 -8.60 -11.90 -8.88
N TYR A 198 -9.69 -12.04 -8.12
CA TYR A 198 -10.94 -11.34 -8.38
C TYR A 198 -11.65 -10.98 -7.08
N ASN A 199 -12.05 -9.70 -6.95
CA ASN A 199 -12.83 -9.21 -5.83
C ASN A 199 -14.27 -8.92 -6.29
N PHE A 200 -15.23 -9.70 -5.78
CA PHE A 200 -16.65 -9.55 -6.10
C PHE A 200 -17.47 -8.95 -4.97
N ILE A 201 -16.85 -8.52 -3.86
CA ILE A 201 -17.58 -7.99 -2.70
C ILE A 201 -18.48 -6.82 -3.09
N GLN A 202 -17.91 -5.78 -3.72
CA GLN A 202 -18.67 -4.58 -4.07
C GLN A 202 -19.88 -4.87 -4.95
N LYS A 203 -19.72 -5.73 -5.97
CA LYS A 203 -20.80 -6.09 -6.91
C LYS A 203 -21.86 -7.00 -6.28
N SER A 204 -21.54 -7.64 -5.17
CA SER A 204 -22.43 -8.55 -4.45
C SER A 204 -23.21 -7.87 -3.33
N LEU A 205 -23.01 -6.57 -3.09
CA LEU A 205 -23.84 -5.80 -2.16
C LEU A 205 -25.08 -5.30 -2.91
N ASN A 206 -26.20 -6.01 -2.77
CA ASN A 206 -27.48 -5.58 -3.33
C ASN A 206 -28.14 -4.48 -2.46
N ALA A 207 -29.22 -3.88 -2.96
CA ALA A 207 -29.88 -2.76 -2.30
C ALA A 207 -30.36 -3.08 -0.87
N ASP A 208 -30.99 -4.24 -0.66
CA ASP A 208 -31.53 -4.63 0.66
C ASP A 208 -30.41 -4.82 1.68
N ILE A 209 -29.32 -5.49 1.27
CA ILE A 209 -28.14 -5.70 2.11
C ILE A 209 -27.48 -4.36 2.44
N LEU A 210 -27.35 -3.48 1.45
CA LEU A 210 -26.74 -2.16 1.62
C LEU A 210 -27.56 -1.26 2.55
N GLU A 211 -28.88 -1.30 2.46
CA GLU A 211 -29.79 -0.57 3.34
C GLU A 211 -29.62 -1.05 4.79
N SER A 212 -29.66 -2.36 5.04
CA SER A 212 -29.43 -2.94 6.38
C SER A 212 -28.04 -2.58 6.95
N MET A 213 -26.99 -2.63 6.11
CA MET A 213 -25.64 -2.19 6.51
C MET A 213 -25.60 -0.70 6.86
N TYR A 214 -26.32 0.13 6.11
CA TYR A 214 -26.40 1.57 6.33
C TYR A 214 -27.16 1.93 7.61
N GLU A 215 -28.27 1.26 7.91
CA GLU A 215 -28.98 1.42 9.18
C GLU A 215 -28.09 1.04 10.38
N ALA A 216 -27.29 -0.02 10.26
CA ALA A 216 -26.40 -0.49 11.31
C ALA A 216 -25.17 0.42 11.53
N LEU A 217 -24.58 0.91 10.45
CA LEU A 217 -23.39 1.75 10.46
C LEU A 217 -23.51 2.84 9.38
N PRO A 218 -24.16 3.98 9.64
CA PRO A 218 -24.30 5.03 8.65
C PRO A 218 -22.94 5.54 8.17
N MET A 219 -22.69 5.43 6.86
CA MET A 219 -21.51 5.95 6.17
C MET A 219 -21.95 6.78 4.99
N GLU A 220 -21.78 8.10 5.09
CA GLU A 220 -22.17 9.05 4.03
C GLU A 220 -21.03 9.25 3.03
N PRO A 221 -21.30 9.11 1.72
CA PRO A 221 -20.44 9.65 0.68
C PRO A 221 -20.16 11.14 0.90
N ASN A 222 -18.99 11.60 0.49
CA ASN A 222 -18.71 13.03 0.50
C ASN A 222 -19.59 13.75 -0.51
N LYS A 223 -20.11 14.93 -0.14
CA LYS A 223 -20.99 15.74 -1.00
C LYS A 223 -20.36 16.16 -2.33
N ASP A 224 -19.03 16.23 -2.35
CA ASP A 224 -18.21 16.61 -3.50
C ASP A 224 -17.52 15.38 -4.15
N GLY A 225 -17.98 14.18 -3.80
CA GLY A 225 -17.44 12.90 -4.22
C GLY A 225 -18.33 12.14 -5.20
N ALA A 226 -17.70 11.24 -5.95
CA ALA A 226 -18.34 10.27 -6.83
C ALA A 226 -18.31 8.84 -6.24
N GLU A 227 -17.82 8.67 -5.01
CA GLU A 227 -17.82 7.37 -4.34
C GLU A 227 -19.24 6.87 -4.06
N THR A 228 -19.43 5.56 -4.15
CA THR A 228 -20.71 4.89 -3.86
C THR A 228 -20.70 4.31 -2.46
N LYS A 229 -21.88 4.10 -1.87
CA LYS A 229 -22.00 3.41 -0.57
C LYS A 229 -21.44 2.00 -0.67
N GLU A 230 -21.69 1.32 -1.79
CA GLU A 230 -21.19 -0.01 -2.12
C GLU A 230 -19.67 -0.06 -2.06
N TYR A 231 -18.97 0.91 -2.68
CA TYR A 231 -17.51 1.04 -2.59
C TYR A 231 -17.05 1.23 -1.14
N MET A 232 -17.70 2.14 -0.41
CA MET A 232 -17.33 2.43 0.98
C MET A 232 -17.45 1.19 1.87
N TYR A 233 -18.57 0.48 1.83
CA TYR A 233 -18.77 -0.72 2.63
C TYR A 233 -17.88 -1.87 2.15
N ALA A 234 -17.73 -2.08 0.85
CA ALA A 234 -16.88 -3.13 0.32
C ALA A 234 -15.43 -2.95 0.77
N ASP A 235 -14.84 -1.78 0.57
CA ASP A 235 -13.40 -1.59 0.76
C ASP A 235 -12.98 -1.18 2.17
N TYR A 236 -13.80 -0.39 2.88
CA TYR A 236 -13.46 0.05 4.24
C TYR A 236 -14.02 -0.84 5.34
N VAL A 237 -15.02 -1.68 5.05
CA VAL A 237 -15.65 -2.56 6.04
C VAL A 237 -15.37 -4.02 5.74
N ILE A 238 -15.89 -4.53 4.63
CA ILE A 238 -15.89 -5.97 4.33
C ILE A 238 -14.50 -6.48 3.95
N ASN A 239 -13.82 -5.88 2.97
CA ASN A 239 -12.48 -6.30 2.51
C ASN A 239 -11.42 -6.22 3.63
N ARG A 240 -11.50 -5.19 4.49
CA ARG A 240 -10.66 -5.09 5.69
C ARG A 240 -10.93 -6.23 6.66
N HIS A 241 -12.19 -6.55 6.91
CA HIS A 241 -12.55 -7.65 7.81
C HIS A 241 -12.10 -9.02 7.26
N ILE A 242 -12.36 -9.29 5.98
CA ILE A 242 -11.86 -10.49 5.29
C ILE A 242 -10.35 -10.62 5.46
N THR A 243 -9.61 -9.54 5.19
CA THR A 243 -8.14 -9.54 5.31
C THR A 243 -7.69 -9.91 6.72
N GLY A 244 -8.39 -9.43 7.76
CA GLY A 244 -8.06 -9.77 9.14
C GLY A 244 -8.32 -11.23 9.50
N ILE A 245 -9.42 -11.81 9.00
CA ILE A 245 -9.69 -13.24 9.14
C ILE A 245 -8.59 -14.03 8.44
N GLU A 246 -8.32 -13.76 7.17
CA GLU A 246 -7.36 -14.52 6.36
C GLU A 246 -5.95 -14.45 6.92
N ARG A 247 -5.47 -13.26 7.28
CA ARG A 247 -4.13 -13.12 7.88
C ARG A 247 -4.02 -13.94 9.15
N LEU A 248 -5.00 -13.86 10.05
CA LEU A 248 -4.95 -14.59 11.30
C LEU A 248 -5.04 -16.11 11.09
N GLU A 249 -5.90 -16.59 10.18
CA GLU A 249 -6.02 -18.01 9.84
C GLU A 249 -4.73 -18.55 9.23
N ILE A 250 -4.14 -17.85 8.26
CA ILE A 250 -2.86 -18.22 7.63
C ILE A 250 -1.77 -18.29 8.68
N LEU A 251 -1.60 -17.24 9.48
CA LEU A 251 -0.53 -17.18 10.48
C LEU A 251 -0.68 -18.28 11.53
N LYS A 252 -1.90 -18.55 12.01
CA LYS A 252 -2.18 -19.65 12.96
C LYS A 252 -1.90 -21.02 12.33
N ARG A 253 -2.25 -21.21 11.06
CA ARG A 253 -2.00 -22.47 10.37
C ARG A 253 -0.50 -22.75 10.22
N ILE A 254 0.29 -21.72 9.90
CA ILE A 254 1.75 -21.82 9.85
C ILE A 254 2.32 -22.08 11.24
N ALA A 255 1.85 -21.33 12.25
CA ALA A 255 2.27 -21.44 13.65
C ALA A 255 2.07 -22.84 14.25
N GLY A 256 1.12 -23.62 13.73
CA GLY A 256 0.92 -25.02 14.10
C GLY A 256 2.05 -25.98 13.68
N LYS A 257 2.95 -25.55 12.78
CA LYS A 257 4.12 -26.33 12.33
C LYS A 257 5.46 -25.62 12.57
N TRP A 258 5.53 -24.31 12.37
CA TRP A 258 6.75 -23.52 12.48
C TRP A 258 6.51 -22.23 13.26
N PRO A 259 7.47 -21.75 14.07
CA PRO A 259 7.32 -20.48 14.77
C PRO A 259 7.19 -19.32 13.78
N VAL A 260 6.28 -18.39 14.06
CA VAL A 260 6.03 -17.20 13.25
C VAL A 260 6.31 -15.94 14.06
N ASP A 261 7.14 -15.04 13.52
CA ASP A 261 7.35 -13.71 14.08
C ASP A 261 6.40 -12.70 13.40
N LEU A 262 5.50 -12.14 14.20
CA LEU A 262 4.49 -11.18 13.79
C LEU A 262 4.87 -9.78 14.27
N TYR A 263 4.94 -8.84 13.32
CA TYR A 263 5.12 -7.41 13.61
C TYR A 263 3.86 -6.66 13.16
N THR A 264 3.05 -6.22 14.12
CA THR A 264 1.75 -5.58 13.87
C THR A 264 1.47 -4.48 14.90
N LYS A 265 0.58 -3.55 14.55
CA LYS A 265 0.08 -2.53 15.49
C LYS A 265 -0.75 -3.13 16.62
N ASP A 266 -1.41 -4.25 16.35
CA ASP A 266 -2.25 -4.94 17.33
C ASP A 266 -1.37 -5.82 18.25
N GLU A 267 -0.85 -5.21 19.31
CA GLU A 267 -0.04 -5.89 20.32
C GLU A 267 -0.84 -6.87 21.19
N THR A 268 -2.17 -6.97 21.02
CA THR A 268 -3.03 -7.84 21.82
C THR A 268 -3.13 -9.26 21.26
N VAL A 269 -2.71 -9.47 20.01
CA VAL A 269 -2.83 -10.77 19.34
C VAL A 269 -1.97 -11.82 20.06
N ARG A 270 -2.62 -12.89 20.52
CA ARG A 270 -2.00 -14.06 21.16
C ARG A 270 -2.45 -15.33 20.46
N ALA A 271 -1.50 -16.17 20.07
CA ALA A 271 -1.74 -17.52 19.57
C ALA A 271 -0.48 -18.37 19.73
N ASP A 272 -0.66 -19.66 20.00
CA ASP A 272 0.46 -20.60 20.10
C ASP A 272 1.29 -20.61 18.81
N GLY A 273 2.62 -20.58 18.96
CA GLY A 273 3.56 -20.51 17.84
C GLY A 273 3.71 -19.13 17.19
N ILE A 274 2.92 -18.12 17.57
CA ILE A 274 3.07 -16.74 17.10
C ILE A 274 3.77 -15.88 18.16
N ARG A 275 4.91 -15.28 17.79
CA ARG A 275 5.62 -14.27 18.59
C ARG A 275 5.27 -12.88 18.07
N ASN A 276 4.49 -12.14 18.83
CA ASN A 276 4.12 -10.75 18.49
C ASN A 276 5.17 -9.77 19.03
N HIS A 277 5.78 -8.99 18.15
CA HIS A 277 6.83 -8.01 18.45
C HIS A 277 6.32 -6.56 18.44
N GLY A 278 5.03 -6.34 18.23
CA GLY A 278 4.45 -5.01 18.07
C GLY A 278 4.88 -4.34 16.77
N ILE A 279 4.92 -3.00 16.78
CA ILE A 279 5.16 -2.21 15.57
C ILE A 279 6.64 -2.26 15.16
N ALA A 280 6.89 -2.66 13.92
CA ALA A 280 8.19 -2.47 13.27
C ALA A 280 8.25 -1.07 12.62
N GLN A 281 9.17 -0.22 13.09
CA GLN A 281 9.41 1.09 12.49
C GLN A 281 10.03 0.94 11.10
N TYR A 282 9.52 1.69 10.12
CA TYR A 282 9.86 1.51 8.70
C TYR A 282 11.34 1.73 8.36
N TYR A 283 11.95 2.81 8.87
CA TYR A 283 13.36 3.10 8.59
C TYR A 283 14.33 2.32 9.48
N GLU A 284 13.90 1.95 10.70
CA GLU A 284 14.81 1.49 11.76
C GLU A 284 14.75 -0.02 12.01
N MET A 285 13.57 -0.64 11.92
CA MET A 285 13.40 -2.05 12.31
C MET A 285 13.09 -2.95 11.12
N MET A 286 12.19 -2.53 10.22
CA MET A 286 11.72 -3.36 9.11
C MET A 286 12.86 -3.95 8.25
N PRO A 287 13.92 -3.18 7.86
CA PRO A 287 15.01 -3.73 7.06
C PRO A 287 15.76 -4.87 7.76
N TYR A 288 15.93 -4.80 9.09
CA TYR A 288 16.62 -5.84 9.86
C TYR A 288 15.77 -7.11 9.94
N VAL A 289 14.46 -6.96 10.16
CA VAL A 289 13.52 -8.09 10.14
C VAL A 289 13.58 -8.81 8.80
N PHE A 290 13.47 -8.07 7.69
CA PHE A 290 13.48 -8.67 6.36
C PHE A 290 14.80 -9.39 6.05
N LYS A 291 15.95 -8.76 6.34
CA LYS A 291 17.28 -9.34 6.12
C LYS A 291 17.60 -10.54 7.03
N CYS A 292 16.93 -10.67 8.17
CA CYS A 292 17.17 -11.74 9.15
C CYS A 292 16.08 -12.84 9.15
N SER A 293 15.09 -12.73 8.26
CA SER A 293 14.04 -13.74 8.10
C SER A 293 14.39 -14.73 7.00
N ASP A 294 14.19 -16.02 7.27
CA ASP A 294 14.37 -17.05 6.26
C ASP A 294 13.27 -16.97 5.18
N ILE A 295 12.02 -16.75 5.59
CA ILE A 295 10.87 -16.49 4.71
C ILE A 295 10.14 -15.24 5.20
N ASN A 296 9.92 -14.28 4.29
CA ASN A 296 9.06 -13.13 4.54
C ASN A 296 7.71 -13.34 3.86
N LEU A 297 6.63 -13.29 4.63
CA LEU A 297 5.27 -13.41 4.11
C LEU A 297 4.75 -12.06 3.64
N ASN A 298 4.17 -12.04 2.44
CA ASN A 298 3.29 -10.98 1.99
C ASN A 298 1.86 -11.50 1.84
N ILE A 299 0.96 -10.98 2.66
CA ILE A 299 -0.48 -11.23 2.60
C ILE A 299 -1.15 -9.89 2.33
N THR A 300 -1.57 -9.65 1.10
CA THR A 300 -2.08 -8.36 0.62
C THR A 300 -3.46 -8.04 1.21
N LEU A 301 -3.76 -6.75 1.41
CA LEU A 301 -5.09 -6.27 1.79
C LEU A 301 -6.05 -6.47 0.61
N ARG A 302 -7.24 -7.03 0.84
CA ARG A 302 -8.19 -7.43 -0.22
C ARG A 302 -8.71 -6.32 -1.14
N SER A 303 -8.66 -5.06 -0.71
CA SER A 303 -8.99 -3.91 -1.57
C SER A 303 -7.90 -3.64 -2.63
N ILE A 304 -6.66 -4.06 -2.39
CA ILE A 304 -5.61 -4.11 -3.41
C ILE A 304 -5.92 -5.32 -4.29
N GLN A 305 -6.40 -5.06 -5.50
CA GLN A 305 -6.92 -6.10 -6.38
C GLN A 305 -5.81 -6.66 -7.28
N ASN A 306 -5.02 -5.77 -7.90
CA ASN A 306 -3.91 -6.17 -8.77
C ASN A 306 -2.55 -5.72 -8.24
N GLY A 307 -2.50 -4.64 -7.46
CA GLY A 307 -1.29 -3.91 -7.15
C GLY A 307 -0.26 -4.69 -6.33
N ILE A 308 1.00 -4.29 -6.47
CA ILE A 308 2.10 -4.79 -5.63
C ILE A 308 2.22 -3.89 -4.40
N PRO A 309 1.94 -4.38 -3.17
CA PRO A 309 2.12 -3.56 -1.96
C PRO A 309 3.59 -3.19 -1.74
N LEU A 310 3.83 -2.05 -1.10
CA LEU A 310 5.18 -1.54 -0.80
C LEU A 310 6.08 -2.59 -0.13
N ARG A 311 5.50 -3.41 0.77
CA ARG A 311 6.20 -4.52 1.44
C ARG A 311 6.95 -5.44 0.49
N CYS A 312 6.40 -5.73 -0.68
CA CYS A 312 7.07 -6.60 -1.64
C CYS A 312 8.38 -5.98 -2.15
N PHE A 313 8.35 -4.68 -2.46
CA PHE A 313 9.53 -3.92 -2.84
C PHE A 313 10.54 -3.82 -1.70
N ASP A 314 10.09 -3.62 -0.46
CA ASP A 314 10.97 -3.58 0.71
C ASP A 314 11.69 -4.91 0.95
N ILE A 315 10.97 -6.04 0.89
CA ILE A 315 11.54 -7.37 1.09
C ILE A 315 12.56 -7.67 -0.02
N MET A 316 12.17 -7.52 -1.28
CA MET A 316 13.05 -7.81 -2.43
C MET A 316 14.25 -6.84 -2.45
N GLY A 317 14.05 -5.56 -2.15
CA GLY A 317 15.11 -4.56 -2.02
C GLY A 317 16.08 -4.82 -0.85
N CYS A 318 15.68 -5.66 0.12
CA CYS A 318 16.55 -6.10 1.20
C CYS A 318 17.45 -7.29 0.85
N HIS A 319 17.39 -7.85 -0.36
CA HIS A 319 17.91 -9.20 -0.70
C HIS A 319 17.25 -10.30 0.15
N ALA A 320 15.95 -10.21 0.39
CA ALA A 320 15.25 -11.17 1.22
C ALA A 320 14.25 -11.99 0.40
N PHE A 321 14.11 -13.26 0.78
CA PHE A 321 13.19 -14.18 0.13
C PHE A 321 11.74 -13.92 0.58
N MET A 322 10.82 -13.92 -0.39
CA MET A 322 9.41 -13.59 -0.18
C MET A 322 8.50 -14.71 -0.68
N ILE A 323 7.45 -15.01 0.09
CA ILE A 323 6.27 -15.74 -0.39
C ILE A 323 5.06 -14.80 -0.30
N SER A 324 4.38 -14.57 -1.43
CA SER A 324 3.23 -13.66 -1.52
C SER A 324 1.93 -14.37 -1.90
N ASN A 325 0.77 -13.88 -1.49
CA ASN A 325 -0.46 -14.26 -2.19
C ASN A 325 -0.44 -13.74 -3.63
N TYR A 326 -1.28 -14.32 -4.48
CA TYR A 326 -1.44 -13.88 -5.87
C TYR A 326 -1.77 -12.38 -5.97
N GLN A 327 -1.02 -11.65 -6.81
CA GLN A 327 -1.27 -10.27 -7.25
C GLN A 327 -0.89 -10.16 -8.72
N MET A 328 -1.82 -9.76 -9.58
CA MET A 328 -1.60 -9.75 -11.04
C MET A 328 -0.40 -8.88 -11.43
N ASP A 329 -0.19 -7.73 -10.79
CA ASP A 329 0.89 -6.83 -11.17
C ASP A 329 2.28 -7.40 -10.83
N LEU A 330 2.40 -8.35 -9.89
CA LEU A 330 3.67 -9.08 -9.69
C LEU A 330 4.09 -9.79 -10.99
N PHE A 331 3.16 -10.43 -11.70
CA PHE A 331 3.44 -11.15 -12.95
C PHE A 331 3.78 -10.22 -14.12
N ARG A 332 3.44 -8.93 -14.03
CA ARG A 332 3.80 -7.93 -15.06
C ARG A 332 5.28 -7.55 -15.00
N TYR A 333 5.86 -7.56 -13.80
CA TYR A 333 7.20 -7.03 -13.56
C TYR A 333 8.20 -8.14 -13.17
N PHE A 334 7.73 -9.18 -12.50
CA PHE A 334 8.53 -10.25 -11.92
C PHE A 334 8.14 -11.61 -12.48
N GLU A 335 9.10 -12.52 -12.55
CA GLU A 335 8.96 -13.89 -13.05
C GLU A 335 8.75 -14.85 -11.85
N PRO A 336 7.61 -15.56 -11.77
CA PRO A 336 7.36 -16.52 -10.71
C PRO A 336 8.45 -17.60 -10.60
N ASP A 337 8.70 -18.05 -9.38
CA ASP A 337 9.75 -19.01 -8.99
C ASP A 337 11.18 -18.60 -9.32
N LYS A 338 11.39 -17.42 -9.91
CA LYS A 338 12.71 -16.85 -10.21
C LYS A 338 12.97 -15.55 -9.46
N ASP A 339 12.02 -14.62 -9.51
CA ASP A 339 12.06 -13.35 -8.77
C ASP A 339 11.28 -13.41 -7.45
N PHE A 340 10.21 -14.22 -7.40
CA PHE A 340 9.37 -14.33 -6.22
C PHE A 340 8.60 -15.64 -6.23
N VAL A 341 8.08 -16.03 -5.08
CA VAL A 341 7.18 -17.18 -4.96
C VAL A 341 5.80 -16.68 -4.58
N PHE A 342 4.77 -17.19 -5.25
CA PHE A 342 3.39 -16.93 -4.87
C PHE A 342 2.68 -18.18 -4.38
N TYR A 343 1.57 -18.01 -3.69
CA TYR A 343 0.63 -19.10 -3.38
C TYR A 343 -0.80 -18.75 -3.79
N ASP A 344 -1.58 -19.77 -4.13
CA ASP A 344 -2.98 -19.64 -4.53
C ASP A 344 -3.97 -20.21 -3.51
N SER A 345 -3.49 -21.00 -2.55
CA SER A 345 -4.28 -21.66 -1.53
C SER A 345 -3.49 -21.85 -0.24
N HIS A 346 -4.20 -22.08 0.86
CA HIS A 346 -3.54 -22.37 2.13
C HIS A 346 -2.75 -23.70 2.11
N SER A 347 -3.09 -24.66 1.24
CA SER A 347 -2.30 -25.90 1.12
C SER A 347 -0.99 -25.63 0.41
N ASP A 348 -1.07 -24.98 -0.75
CA ASP A 348 0.09 -24.59 -1.56
C ASP A 348 1.08 -23.73 -0.76
N LEU A 349 0.58 -22.78 0.04
CA LEU A 349 1.42 -22.00 0.96
C LEU A 349 2.21 -22.89 1.94
N MET A 350 1.56 -23.87 2.57
CA MET A 350 2.21 -24.73 3.55
C MET A 350 3.27 -25.64 2.90
N ASP A 351 2.97 -26.17 1.71
CA ASP A 351 3.90 -27.01 0.95
C ASP A 351 5.12 -26.19 0.50
N LYS A 352 4.91 -24.94 0.05
CA LYS A 352 5.99 -24.02 -0.32
C LYS A 352 6.83 -23.60 0.89
N ILE A 353 6.22 -23.33 2.04
CA ILE A 353 6.98 -23.04 3.27
C ILE A 353 7.89 -24.22 3.62
N GLU A 354 7.35 -25.45 3.64
CA GLU A 354 8.13 -26.64 3.95
C GLU A 354 9.29 -26.84 2.96
N HIS A 355 9.01 -26.71 1.67
CA HIS A 355 10.02 -26.78 0.62
C HIS A 355 11.12 -25.72 0.81
N TYR A 356 10.77 -24.44 0.92
CA TYR A 356 11.74 -23.36 0.92
C TYR A 356 12.52 -23.26 2.25
N LEU A 357 11.94 -23.65 3.38
CA LEU A 357 12.69 -23.78 4.64
C LEU A 357 13.83 -24.82 4.50
N GLY A 358 13.57 -25.93 3.82
CA GLY A 358 14.56 -26.98 3.54
C GLY A 358 15.56 -26.65 2.43
N ASN A 359 15.36 -25.57 1.66
CA ASN A 359 16.16 -25.22 0.48
C ASN A 359 16.73 -23.79 0.56
N PRO A 360 17.68 -23.52 1.48
CA PRO A 360 18.24 -22.17 1.68
C PRO A 360 18.96 -21.62 0.44
N ASP A 361 19.62 -22.47 -0.35
CA ASP A 361 20.31 -22.03 -1.58
C ASP A 361 19.31 -21.53 -2.62
N ARG A 362 18.18 -22.23 -2.78
CA ARG A 362 17.10 -21.80 -3.68
C ARG A 362 16.48 -20.48 -3.23
N ARG A 363 16.27 -20.29 -1.93
CA ARG A 363 15.79 -19.00 -1.38
C ARG A 363 16.74 -17.86 -1.71
N ARG A 364 18.06 -18.08 -1.57
CA ARG A 364 19.08 -17.09 -1.88
C ARG A 364 19.10 -16.74 -3.37
N GLU A 365 19.06 -17.74 -4.24
CA GLU A 365 19.03 -17.53 -5.70
C GLU A 365 17.85 -16.65 -6.13
N ILE A 366 16.64 -16.94 -5.61
CA ILE A 366 15.45 -16.15 -5.90
C ILE A 366 15.58 -14.72 -5.36
N ALA A 367 16.03 -14.56 -4.11
CA ALA A 367 16.21 -13.25 -3.50
C ALA A 367 17.24 -12.38 -4.24
N ASP A 368 18.33 -12.99 -4.73
CA ASP A 368 19.36 -12.29 -5.51
C ASP A 368 18.83 -11.83 -6.86
N HIS A 369 18.08 -12.68 -7.56
CA HIS A 369 17.48 -12.31 -8.85
C HIS A 369 16.42 -11.19 -8.68
N ALA A 370 15.59 -11.29 -7.63
CA ALA A 370 14.62 -10.26 -7.26
C ALA A 370 15.30 -8.91 -6.97
N PHE A 371 16.38 -8.93 -6.19
CA PHE A 371 17.11 -7.73 -5.84
C PHE A 371 17.71 -7.03 -7.05
N GLU A 372 18.36 -7.78 -7.96
CA GLU A 372 18.96 -7.18 -9.16
C GLU A 372 17.91 -6.53 -10.05
N LYS A 373 16.72 -7.14 -10.18
CA LYS A 373 15.59 -6.54 -10.88
C LYS A 373 15.06 -5.30 -10.17
N ILE A 374 14.91 -5.33 -8.85
CA ILE A 374 14.49 -4.17 -8.05
C ILE A 374 15.45 -3.00 -8.22
N LYS A 375 16.76 -3.26 -8.09
CA LYS A 375 17.83 -2.27 -8.24
C LYS A 375 17.82 -1.61 -9.62
N LYS A 376 17.57 -2.41 -10.66
CA LYS A 376 17.58 -1.95 -12.05
C LYS A 376 16.32 -1.19 -12.41
N ASP A 377 15.15 -1.69 -12.05
CA ASP A 377 13.88 -1.28 -12.67
C ASP A 377 12.86 -0.66 -11.68
N HIS A 378 13.08 -0.81 -10.36
CA HIS A 378 12.12 -0.41 -9.30
C HIS A 378 12.77 0.35 -8.13
N SER A 379 13.80 1.14 -8.39
CA SER A 379 14.36 2.07 -7.41
C SER A 379 13.61 3.41 -7.42
N TYR A 380 13.69 4.16 -6.33
CA TYR A 380 13.12 5.52 -6.29
C TYR A 380 13.76 6.46 -7.33
N ASP A 381 15.03 6.24 -7.68
CA ASP A 381 15.70 7.01 -8.74
C ASP A 381 14.99 6.80 -10.09
N VAL A 382 14.74 5.54 -10.45
CA VAL A 382 14.02 5.18 -11.69
C VAL A 382 12.59 5.72 -11.67
N ARG A 383 11.87 5.60 -10.54
CA ARG A 383 10.49 6.10 -10.45
C ARG A 383 10.41 7.61 -10.47
N ALA A 384 11.35 8.31 -9.85
CA ALA A 384 11.39 9.76 -9.90
C ALA A 384 11.58 10.26 -11.34
N GLU A 385 12.51 9.68 -12.09
CA GLU A 385 12.70 10.03 -13.52
C GLU A 385 11.45 9.74 -14.36
N GLN A 386 10.83 8.57 -14.20
CA GLN A 386 9.63 8.19 -14.93
C GLN A 386 8.42 9.09 -14.59
N ILE A 387 8.19 9.36 -13.31
CA ILE A 387 7.10 10.23 -12.84
C ILE A 387 7.28 11.63 -13.41
N LEU A 388 8.49 12.20 -13.35
CA LEU A 388 8.76 13.54 -13.87
C LEU A 388 8.67 13.60 -15.40
N SER A 389 9.09 12.56 -16.10
CA SER A 389 8.98 12.47 -17.56
C SER A 389 7.51 12.36 -18.01
N GLU A 390 6.73 11.47 -17.38
CA GLU A 390 5.30 11.30 -17.67
C GLU A 390 4.51 12.59 -17.35
N ALA A 391 4.83 13.22 -16.22
CA ALA A 391 4.28 14.51 -15.84
C ALA A 391 4.83 15.68 -16.68
N LYS A 392 5.70 15.45 -17.67
CA LYS A 392 6.31 16.45 -18.56
C LYS A 392 6.94 17.61 -17.78
N ILE A 393 7.73 17.28 -16.77
CA ILE A 393 8.59 18.21 -16.03
C ILE A 393 9.99 18.21 -16.62
N ILE A 394 10.50 17.02 -16.98
CA ILE A 394 11.85 16.83 -17.54
C ILE A 394 11.86 16.30 -18.97
#